data_AF-A0A8T1W6V2-F1
#
_entry.id   AF-A0A8T1W6V2-F1
#
_cell.length_a   1.000
_cell.length_b   1.000
_cell.length_c   1.000
_cell.angle_alpha   90.00
_cell.angle_beta   90.00
_cell.angle_gamma   90.00
#
_symmetry.space_group_name_H-M   'P 1'
#
loop_
_entity.id
_entity.type
_entity.pdbx_description
1 polymer ?
#
loop_
_entity_poly.entity_id
_entity_poly.type
_entity_poly.pdbx_seq_one_letter_code
_entity_poly.pdbx_strand_id
1 'polypeptide(L)'
;MEISTREYRHLAKMNDLRFYSENLKKREPLYATVVRAMPSFKTSSYDTYFQRLQFFWQHLRFLLTFSAEQAILRWRFTQDRAKMMALDSLAKRLVPKASKQVCIAYGD
;
A
#
# COMPACT_ATOMS: atom_id res chain seq x y z
N MET A 1 -25.69 8.86 9.66
CA MET A 1 -24.44 8.31 10.23
C MET A 1 -23.32 8.75 9.29
N GLU A 2 -22.51 9.70 9.71
CA GLU A 2 -21.41 10.21 8.87
C GLU A 2 -20.12 9.46 9.19
N ILE A 3 -19.53 8.85 8.17
CA ILE A 3 -18.22 8.24 8.27
C ILE A 3 -17.21 9.30 7.87
N SER A 4 -16.34 9.68 8.81
CA SER A 4 -15.26 10.61 8.51
C SER A 4 -14.11 9.89 7.81
N THR A 5 -13.49 10.55 6.84
CA THR A 5 -12.23 10.08 6.22
C THR A 5 -11.11 9.88 7.25
N ARG A 6 -11.11 10.67 8.34
CA ARG A 6 -10.13 10.55 9.43
C ARG A 6 -10.29 9.24 10.18
N GLU A 7 -11.53 8.82 10.41
CA GLU A 7 -11.88 7.58 11.11
C GLU A 7 -11.48 6.36 10.29
N TYR A 8 -11.78 6.36 8.98
CA TYR A 8 -11.33 5.31 8.06
C TYR A 8 -9.80 5.17 8.07
N ARG A 9 -9.06 6.28 7.94
CA ARG A 9 -7.59 6.27 7.94
C ARG A 9 -7.00 5.71 9.24
N HIS A 10 -7.66 5.99 10.38
CA HIS A 10 -7.26 5.46 11.67
C HIS A 10 -7.49 3.95 11.73
N LEU A 11 -8.67 3.47 11.34
CA LEU A 11 -9.00 2.03 11.30
C LEU A 11 -8.08 1.24 10.34
N ALA A 12 -7.76 1.84 9.19
CA ALA A 12 -6.83 1.27 8.22
C ALA A 12 -5.34 1.43 8.59
N LYS A 13 -5.04 2.03 9.75
CA LYS A 13 -3.67 2.30 10.25
C LYS A 13 -2.78 3.04 9.23
N MET A 14 -3.36 3.93 8.43
CA MET A 14 -2.63 4.64 7.37
C MET A 14 -1.53 5.56 7.92
N ASN A 15 -1.78 6.19 9.07
CA ASN A 15 -0.79 7.07 9.70
C ASN A 15 0.40 6.29 10.26
N ASP A 16 0.15 5.16 10.94
CA ASP A 16 1.21 4.28 11.45
C ASP A 16 2.08 3.75 10.31
N LEU A 17 1.43 3.39 9.20
CA LEU A 17 2.12 2.95 7.99
C LEU A 17 2.99 4.05 7.39
N ARG A 18 2.44 5.26 7.27
CA ARG A 18 3.19 6.41 6.77
C ARG A 18 4.40 6.66 7.67
N PHE A 19 4.20 6.73 8.98
CA PHE A 19 5.25 6.91 9.97
C PHE A 19 6.33 5.84 9.88
N TYR A 20 5.94 4.56 9.81
CA TYR A 20 6.89 3.46 9.63
C TYR A 20 7.67 3.60 8.32
N SER A 21 7.00 3.90 7.20
CA SER A 21 7.65 4.03 5.89
C SER A 21 8.64 5.19 5.83
N GLU A 22 8.30 6.31 6.46
CA GLU A 22 9.18 7.48 6.58
C GLU A 22 10.38 7.16 7.47
N ASN A 23 10.17 6.47 8.59
CA ASN A 23 11.27 6.05 9.47
C ASN A 23 12.17 4.99 8.82
N LEU A 24 11.62 4.06 8.04
CA LEU A 24 12.41 3.08 7.30
C LEU A 24 13.34 3.76 6.30
N LYS A 25 12.84 4.77 5.58
CA LYS A 25 13.66 5.60 4.67
C LYS A 25 14.73 6.39 5.42
N LYS A 26 14.47 6.83 6.65
CA LYS A 26 15.47 7.53 7.49
C LYS A 26 16.55 6.59 8.00
N ARG A 27 16.19 5.37 8.38
CA ARG A 27 17.13 4.35 8.90
C ARG A 27 18.02 3.78 7.80
N GLU A 28 17.47 3.62 6.60
CA GLU A 28 18.12 2.92 5.49
C GLU A 28 18.29 3.84 4.28
N PRO A 29 19.40 4.60 4.21
CA PRO A 29 19.62 5.61 3.17
C PRO A 29 19.76 4.99 1.77
N LEU A 30 20.28 3.76 1.66
CA LEU A 30 20.34 3.03 0.38
C LEU A 30 18.93 2.69 -0.12
N TYR A 31 18.06 2.19 0.76
CA TYR A 31 16.67 1.92 0.41
C TYR A 31 15.94 3.20 -0.01
N ALA A 32 16.13 4.31 0.72
CA ALA A 32 15.53 5.59 0.37
C ALA A 32 15.98 6.08 -1.02
N THR A 33 17.26 5.91 -1.35
CA THR A 33 17.83 6.29 -2.64
C THR A 33 17.23 5.46 -3.78
N VAL A 34 17.18 4.14 -3.63
CA VAL A 34 16.60 3.23 -4.63
C VAL A 34 15.12 3.52 -4.85
N VAL A 35 14.35 3.75 -3.77
CA VAL A 35 12.93 4.09 -3.88
C VAL A 35 12.72 5.44 -4.56
N ARG A 36 13.57 6.44 -4.30
CA ARG A 36 13.49 7.76 -4.93
C ARG A 36 13.87 7.70 -6.42
N ALA A 37 14.83 6.88 -6.78
CA ALA A 37 15.26 6.67 -8.16
C ALA A 37 14.36 5.71 -8.96
N MET A 38 13.47 4.98 -8.28
CA MET A 38 12.58 3.99 -8.88
C MET A 38 11.68 4.66 -9.94
N PRO A 39 11.75 4.23 -11.21
CA PRO A 39 10.89 4.79 -12.24
C PRO A 39 9.45 4.30 -12.08
N SER A 40 8.49 5.17 -12.41
CA SER A 40 7.09 4.76 -12.55
C SER A 40 6.93 3.78 -13.72
N PHE A 41 6.20 2.69 -13.55
CA PHE A 41 5.93 1.76 -14.66
C PHE A 41 4.79 2.19 -15.58
N LYS A 42 4.06 3.26 -15.25
CA LYS A 42 3.02 3.80 -16.12
C LYS A 42 3.68 4.51 -17.31
N THR A 43 3.62 3.89 -18.48
CA THR A 43 4.13 4.41 -19.76
C THR A 43 3.29 3.86 -20.90
N SER A 44 3.12 4.65 -21.95
CA SER A 44 2.49 4.25 -23.22
C SER A 44 3.48 3.65 -24.22
N SER A 45 4.79 3.84 -24.01
CA SER A 45 5.86 3.29 -24.85
C SER A 45 6.45 2.01 -24.24
N TYR A 46 6.65 1.03 -25.10
CA TYR A 46 7.24 -0.28 -24.76
C TYR A 46 8.74 -0.18 -24.45
N ASP A 47 9.52 0.55 -25.25
CA ASP A 47 10.97 0.68 -25.03
C ASP A 47 11.27 1.34 -23.68
N THR A 48 10.51 2.39 -23.36
CA THR A 48 10.58 3.05 -22.06
C THR A 48 10.18 2.11 -20.93
N TYR A 49 9.22 1.22 -21.14
CA TYR A 49 8.86 0.20 -20.14
C TYR A 49 10.03 -0.77 -19.93
N PHE A 50 10.66 -1.24 -20.99
CA PHE A 50 11.76 -2.21 -20.92
C PHE A 50 12.98 -1.64 -20.20
N GLN A 51 13.36 -0.38 -20.48
CA GLN A 51 14.43 0.30 -19.76
C GLN A 51 14.14 0.43 -18.25
N ARG A 52 12.90 0.76 -17.89
CA ARG A 52 12.46 0.85 -16.49
C ARG A 52 12.45 -0.51 -15.80
N LEU A 53 12.07 -1.57 -16.53
CA LEU A 53 12.14 -2.94 -16.05
C LEU A 53 13.58 -3.36 -15.79
N GLN A 54 14.52 -3.01 -16.69
CA GLN A 54 15.94 -3.31 -16.51
C GLN A 54 16.51 -2.60 -15.26
N PHE A 55 16.15 -1.34 -15.03
CA PHE A 55 16.50 -0.63 -13.80
C PHE A 55 15.99 -1.39 -12.56
N PHE A 56 14.74 -1.81 -12.57
CA PHE A 56 14.17 -2.59 -11.47
C PHE A 56 14.90 -3.92 -11.28
N TRP A 57 15.24 -4.61 -12.36
CA TRP A 57 15.94 -5.89 -12.31
C TRP A 57 17.33 -5.78 -11.67
N GLN A 58 18.06 -4.71 -11.95
CA GLN A 58 19.35 -4.42 -11.32
C GLN A 58 19.23 -4.25 -9.79
N HIS A 59 18.10 -3.72 -9.32
CA HIS A 59 17.84 -3.47 -7.90
C HIS A 59 17.04 -4.60 -7.23
N LEU A 60 16.56 -5.59 -7.98
CA LEU A 60 15.69 -6.65 -7.49
C LEU A 60 16.36 -7.46 -6.39
N ARG A 61 17.65 -7.82 -6.56
CA ARG A 61 18.38 -8.63 -5.58
C ARG A 61 18.46 -7.90 -4.23
N PHE A 62 18.80 -6.61 -4.26
CA PHE A 62 18.80 -5.76 -3.07
C PHE A 62 17.40 -5.68 -2.43
N LEU A 63 16.36 -5.46 -3.23
CA LEU A 63 14.99 -5.37 -2.71
C LEU A 63 14.53 -6.69 -2.08
N LEU A 64 14.89 -7.84 -2.67
CA LEU A 64 14.53 -9.16 -2.14
C LEU A 64 15.25 -9.44 -0.82
N THR A 65 16.57 -9.25 -0.75
CA THR A 65 17.34 -9.45 0.49
C THR A 65 16.86 -8.50 1.58
N PHE A 66 16.69 -7.22 1.25
CA PHE A 66 16.15 -6.21 2.17
C PHE A 66 14.74 -6.56 2.65
N SER A 67 13.89 -7.10 1.77
CA SER A 67 12.53 -7.51 2.15
C SER A 67 12.48 -8.72 3.07
N ALA A 68 13.45 -9.63 2.95
CA ALA A 68 13.60 -10.78 3.83
C ALA A 68 14.12 -10.37 5.21
N GLU A 69 15.10 -9.46 5.26
CA GLU A 69 15.71 -8.96 6.50
C GLU A 69 14.76 -8.04 7.30
N GLN A 70 14.06 -7.14 6.61
CA GLN A 70 13.22 -6.11 7.26
C GLN A 70 11.74 -6.53 7.38
N ALA A 71 11.40 -7.79 7.06
CA ALA A 71 10.03 -8.34 7.04
C ALA A 71 9.00 -7.47 6.26
N ILE A 72 9.46 -6.74 5.24
CA ILE A 72 8.64 -5.79 4.45
C ILE A 72 7.46 -6.49 3.78
N LEU A 73 7.65 -7.77 3.42
CA LEU A 73 6.64 -8.58 2.75
C LEU A 73 5.41 -8.83 3.61
N ARG A 74 5.51 -8.91 4.94
CA ARG A 74 4.29 -9.05 5.77
C ARG A 74 3.40 -7.82 5.70
N TRP A 75 3.98 -6.63 5.60
CA TRP A 75 3.26 -5.37 5.81
C TRP A 75 2.45 -4.89 4.58
N ARG A 76 2.99 -5.02 3.36
CA ARG A 76 2.30 -4.57 2.13
C ARG A 76 1.02 -5.37 1.86
N PHE A 77 1.05 -6.70 2.10
CA PHE A 77 -0.13 -7.55 1.99
C PHE A 77 -1.13 -7.33 3.13
N THR A 78 -0.66 -6.96 4.34
CA THR A 78 -1.58 -6.59 5.42
C THR A 78 -2.24 -5.23 5.21
N GLN A 79 -1.69 -4.32 4.41
CA GLN A 79 -2.25 -2.99 4.21
C GLN A 79 -3.58 -3.03 3.45
N ASP A 80 -3.64 -3.71 2.30
CA ASP A 80 -4.89 -3.80 1.54
C ASP A 80 -5.93 -4.64 2.29
N ARG A 81 -5.47 -5.63 3.05
CA ARG A 81 -6.32 -6.37 4.00
C ARG A 81 -6.85 -5.46 5.12
N ALA A 82 -6.04 -4.59 5.71
CA ALA A 82 -6.44 -3.68 6.78
C ALA A 82 -7.42 -2.61 6.26
N LYS A 83 -7.19 -2.09 5.05
CA LYS A 83 -8.15 -1.22 4.36
C LYS A 83 -9.48 -1.92 4.11
N MET A 84 -9.46 -3.16 3.60
CA MET A 84 -10.67 -3.96 3.43
C MET A 84 -11.38 -4.22 4.75
N MET A 85 -10.66 -4.57 5.81
CA MET A 85 -11.25 -4.78 7.14
C MET A 85 -11.84 -3.49 7.70
N ALA A 86 -11.19 -2.33 7.49
CA ALA A 86 -11.72 -1.04 7.86
C ALA A 86 -13.02 -0.73 7.08
N LEU A 87 -13.04 -0.94 5.76
CA LEU A 87 -14.24 -0.79 4.94
C LEU A 87 -15.36 -1.73 5.40
N ASP A 88 -15.07 -3.01 5.62
CA ASP A 88 -16.04 -3.99 6.09
C ASP A 88 -16.61 -3.62 7.47
N SER A 89 -15.77 -3.10 8.38
CA SER A 89 -16.23 -2.60 9.68
C SER A 89 -17.16 -1.39 9.56
N LEU A 90 -16.90 -0.50 8.60
CA LEU A 90 -17.71 0.68 8.34
C LEU A 90 -19.02 0.31 7.64
N ALA A 91 -18.98 -0.62 6.69
CA ALA A 91 -20.17 -1.15 6.04
C ALA A 91 -21.07 -1.91 7.01
N LYS A 92 -20.52 -2.71 7.93
CA LYS A 92 -21.30 -3.36 8.99
C LYS A 92 -21.98 -2.37 9.92
N ARG A 93 -21.41 -1.17 10.12
CA ARG A 93 -22.06 -0.10 10.88
C ARG A 93 -23.24 0.53 10.13
N LEU A 94 -23.13 0.67 8.82
CA LEU A 94 -24.21 1.19 7.98
C LEU A 94 -25.32 0.16 7.77
N VAL A 95 -24.94 -1.10 7.57
CA VAL A 95 -25.83 -2.23 7.28
C VAL A 95 -25.41 -3.41 8.18
N PRO A 96 -25.88 -3.43 9.44
CA PRO A 96 -25.49 -4.46 10.41
C PRO A 96 -26.05 -5.84 10.07
N LYS A 97 -27.15 -5.90 9.32
CA LYS A 97 -27.71 -7.15 8.77
C LYS A 97 -27.55 -7.13 7.26
N ALA A 98 -26.71 -8.03 6.74
CA ALA A 98 -26.58 -8.22 5.30
C ALA A 98 -27.94 -8.63 4.71
N SER A 99 -28.38 -7.90 3.68
CA SER A 99 -29.60 -8.18 2.94
C SER A 99 -29.28 -8.15 1.45
N LYS A 100 -29.89 -9.07 0.68
CA LYS A 100 -29.77 -9.08 -0.79
C LYS A 100 -30.35 -7.81 -1.44
N GLN A 101 -31.18 -7.07 -0.71
CA GLN A 101 -31.80 -5.82 -1.18
C GLN A 101 -30.90 -4.60 -0.99
N VAL A 102 -29.78 -4.73 -0.27
CA VAL A 102 -28.89 -3.60 0.04
C VAL A 102 -27.50 -3.87 -0.53
N CYS A 103 -27.08 -3.02 -1.46
CA CYS A 103 -25.74 -3.04 -2.04
C CYS A 103 -24.96 -1.81 -1.54
N ILE A 104 -23.77 -2.05 -0.99
CA ILE A 104 -22.81 -0.99 -0.65
C ILE A 104 -21.70 -1.05 -1.68
N ALA A 105 -21.64 -0.05 -2.55
CA ALA A 105 -20.54 0.12 -3.49
C ALA A 105 -19.52 1.11 -2.93
N TYR A 106 -18.24 0.81 -3.10
CA TYR A 106 -17.15 1.74 -2.79
C TYR A 106 -16.62 2.29 -4.12
N GLY A 107 -16.59 3.62 -4.24
CA GLY A 107 -15.91 4.32 -5.34
C GLY A 107 -14.56 4.85 -4.86
N ASP A 108 -13.57 4.83 -5.76
CA ASP A 108 -12.24 5.42 -5.57
C ASP A 108 -12.29 6.97 -5.62
#